data_AF-A0A661X2T0-F1
#
_entry.id   AF-A0A661X2T0-F1
#
_cell.length_a   1.000
_cell.length_b   1.000
_cell.length_c   1.000
_cell.angle_alpha   90.00
_cell.angle_beta   90.00
_cell.angle_gamma   90.00
#
_symmetry.space_group_name_H-M   'P 1'
#
loop_
_entity.id
_entity.type
_entity.pdbx_description
1 polymer ?
#
loop_
_entity_poly.entity_id
_entity_poly.type
_entity_poly.pdbx_seq_one_letter_code
_entity_poly.pdbx_strand_id
1 'polypeptide(L)'
;WSDLGSWEAAYAISPKDKKGNAIIAENQVVIDSKNNLIYAPKKLVALIDVENLAIVETDDALLICRKDSSQRVKEIVDQLKRKKLTAFL
;
A
#
# COMPACT_ATOMS: atom_id res chain seq x y z
N TRP A 1 -4.36 9.92 6.32
CA TRP A 1 -3.62 9.68 5.06
C TRP A 1 -2.55 10.73 4.65
N SER A 2 -2.31 11.81 5.41
CA SER A 2 -1.59 13.01 4.91
C SER A 2 -0.10 13.15 5.26
N ASP A 3 0.41 12.40 6.24
CA ASP A 3 1.74 12.68 6.82
C ASP A 3 2.84 11.74 6.33
N LEU A 4 2.52 10.92 5.31
CA LEU A 4 3.41 9.90 4.80
C LEU A 4 4.00 10.39 3.48
N GLY A 5 5.21 10.93 3.58
CA GLY A 5 6.13 11.07 2.45
C GLY A 5 6.11 9.78 1.63
N SER A 6 6.16 9.94 0.30
CA SER A 6 5.80 8.95 -0.72
C SER A 6 6.02 7.50 -0.29
N TRP A 7 5.04 6.62 -0.53
CA TRP A 7 5.22 5.17 -0.33
C TRP A 7 6.46 4.63 -1.03
N GLU A 8 6.96 5.33 -2.05
CA GLU A 8 8.30 5.14 -2.63
C GLU A 8 9.44 5.29 -1.63
N ALA A 9 9.46 6.33 -0.79
CA ALA A 9 10.47 6.52 0.24
C ALA A 9 10.44 5.39 1.28
N ALA A 10 9.23 5.02 1.74
CA ALA A 10 9.05 3.88 2.64
C ALA A 10 9.57 2.58 2.00
N TYR A 11 9.24 2.32 0.75
CA TYR A 11 9.76 1.19 -0.01
C TYR A 11 11.28 1.25 -0.20
N ALA A 12 11.85 2.43 -0.46
CA ALA A 12 13.28 2.60 -0.72
C ALA A 12 14.11 2.15 0.47
N ILE A 13 13.73 2.53 1.68
CA ILE A 13 14.43 2.19 2.93
C ILE A 13 14.07 0.81 3.48
N SER A 14 12.98 0.21 3.04
CA SER A 14 12.54 -1.11 3.52
C SER A 14 13.43 -2.24 3.00
N PRO A 15 13.73 -3.26 3.82
CA PRO A 15 14.30 -4.52 3.36
C PRO A 15 13.41 -5.17 2.30
N LYS A 16 14.03 -5.82 1.32
CA LYS A 16 13.34 -6.43 0.17
C LYS A 16 13.68 -7.90 0.06
N ASP A 17 12.71 -8.69 -0.39
CA ASP A 17 12.93 -10.07 -0.80
C ASP A 17 13.71 -10.15 -2.13
N LYS A 18 13.95 -11.37 -2.61
CA LYS A 18 14.65 -11.64 -3.89
C LYS A 18 13.93 -11.09 -5.13
N LYS A 19 12.61 -10.87 -5.05
CA LYS A 19 11.78 -10.29 -6.11
C LYS A 19 11.58 -8.78 -5.91
N GLY A 20 12.28 -8.16 -4.98
CA GLY A 20 12.18 -6.72 -4.71
C GLY A 20 10.95 -6.33 -3.91
N ASN A 21 10.15 -7.27 -3.36
CA ASN A 21 9.01 -6.89 -2.53
C ASN A 21 9.49 -6.47 -1.14
N ALA A 22 9.00 -5.32 -0.66
CA ALA A 22 9.13 -4.88 0.73
C ALA A 22 7.87 -5.31 1.48
N ILE A 23 8.02 -6.19 2.47
CA ILE A 23 6.88 -6.86 3.11
C ILE A 23 6.93 -6.63 4.63
N ILE A 24 5.88 -6.01 5.14
CA ILE A 24 5.55 -5.85 6.56
C ILE A 24 4.13 -6.40 6.73
N ALA A 25 4.04 -7.72 6.86
CA ALA A 25 2.78 -8.43 7.06
C ALA A 25 3.02 -9.70 7.87
N GLU A 26 2.06 -10.08 8.72
CA GLU A 26 2.12 -11.35 9.44
C GLU A 26 1.87 -12.55 8.52
N ASN A 27 0.97 -12.38 7.55
CA ASN A 27 0.58 -13.43 6.61
C ASN A 27 0.55 -12.91 5.18
N GLN A 28 1.23 -13.61 4.27
CA GLN A 28 1.28 -13.25 2.86
C GLN A 28 1.40 -14.47 1.94
N VAL A 29 0.79 -14.37 0.76
CA VAL A 29 0.96 -15.34 -0.34
C VAL A 29 1.30 -14.55 -1.60
N VAL A 30 2.47 -14.80 -2.18
CA VAL A 30 2.98 -14.00 -3.31
C VAL A 30 3.37 -14.93 -4.45
N ILE A 31 2.62 -14.88 -5.54
CA ILE A 31 2.86 -15.65 -6.78
C ILE A 31 3.24 -14.65 -7.86
N ASP A 32 4.43 -14.85 -8.46
CA ASP A 32 4.93 -14.09 -9.62
C ASP A 32 4.73 -12.57 -9.59
N SER A 33 4.87 -12.01 -8.38
CA SER A 33 4.71 -10.59 -8.12
C SER A 33 6.03 -9.99 -7.62
N LYS A 34 6.38 -8.79 -8.10
CA LYS A 34 7.68 -8.14 -7.83
C LYS A 34 7.58 -6.63 -7.58
N ASN A 35 8.57 -6.10 -6.89
CA ASN A 35 8.71 -4.67 -6.61
C ASN A 35 7.52 -4.03 -5.85
N ASN A 36 6.75 -4.83 -5.10
CA ASN A 36 5.60 -4.35 -4.35
C ASN A 36 5.99 -3.89 -2.94
N LEU A 37 5.28 -2.90 -2.40
CA LEU A 37 5.27 -2.57 -0.98
C LEU A 37 3.99 -3.18 -0.38
N ILE A 38 4.15 -4.06 0.61
CA ILE A 38 3.04 -4.64 1.38
C ILE A 38 3.20 -4.18 2.82
N TYR A 39 2.29 -3.34 3.29
CA TYR A 39 2.13 -2.98 4.69
C TYR A 39 0.74 -3.45 5.13
N ALA A 40 0.68 -4.61 5.77
CA ALA A 40 -0.55 -5.26 6.21
C ALA A 40 -0.32 -6.02 7.53
N PRO A 41 -0.20 -5.30 8.65
CA PRO A 41 0.12 -5.93 9.93
C PRO A 41 -0.97 -6.86 10.45
N LYS A 42 -2.23 -6.74 9.99
CA LYS A 42 -3.36 -7.51 10.53
C LYS A 42 -4.00 -8.44 9.49
N LYS A 43 -4.00 -8.07 8.21
CA LYS A 43 -4.64 -8.85 7.14
C LYS A 43 -3.66 -9.80 6.44
N LEU A 44 -4.20 -10.94 6.00
CA LEU A 44 -3.57 -11.75 4.96
C LEU A 44 -3.58 -10.99 3.63
N VAL A 45 -2.43 -10.89 2.96
CA VAL A 45 -2.34 -10.31 1.61
C VAL A 45 -1.90 -11.37 0.60
N ALA A 46 -2.72 -11.57 -0.44
CA ALA A 46 -2.41 -12.45 -1.55
C ALA A 46 -2.19 -11.66 -2.85
N LEU A 47 -1.05 -11.87 -3.52
CA LEU A 47 -0.66 -11.23 -4.77
C LEU A 47 -0.41 -12.30 -5.85
N ILE A 48 -0.91 -12.06 -7.07
CA ILE A 48 -0.69 -12.90 -8.26
C ILE A 48 -0.41 -11.96 -9.43
N ASP A 49 0.73 -12.14 -10.11
CA ASP A 49 1.10 -11.42 -11.34
C ASP A 49 1.01 -9.88 -11.27
N VAL A 50 1.26 -9.30 -10.08
CA VAL A 50 1.22 -7.84 -9.88
C VAL A 50 2.59 -7.26 -9.56
N GLU A 51 2.79 -6.04 -10.05
CA GLU A 51 4.07 -5.36 -9.94
C GLU A 51 3.93 -3.90 -9.54
N ASN A 52 4.92 -3.42 -8.81
CA ASN A 52 5.07 -2.01 -8.48
C ASN A 52 3.86 -1.38 -7.77
N LEU A 53 3.17 -2.18 -6.94
CA LEU A 53 2.06 -1.71 -6.12
C LEU A 53 2.53 -1.29 -4.73
N ALA A 54 1.78 -0.38 -4.13
CA ALA A 54 1.72 -0.17 -2.69
C ALA A 54 0.37 -0.68 -2.19
N ILE A 55 0.40 -1.69 -1.32
CA ILE A 55 -0.74 -2.24 -0.59
C ILE A 55 -0.55 -1.82 0.87
N VAL A 56 -1.40 -0.92 1.35
CA VAL A 56 -1.29 -0.32 2.68
C VAL A 56 -2.60 -0.48 3.43
N GLU A 57 -2.52 -1.23 4.53
CA GLU A 57 -3.58 -1.40 5.50
C GLU A 57 -3.53 -0.31 6.58
N THR A 58 -4.70 0.24 6.90
CA THR A 58 -4.98 0.91 8.17
C THR A 58 -6.03 0.12 8.93
N ASP A 59 -6.35 0.53 10.16
CA ASP A 59 -7.34 -0.15 11.01
C ASP A 59 -8.73 -0.22 10.37
N ASP A 60 -9.07 0.77 9.56
CA ASP A 60 -10.39 1.02 9.01
C ASP A 60 -10.46 0.88 7.48
N ALA A 61 -9.32 0.84 6.79
CA ALA A 61 -9.28 0.90 5.34
C ALA A 61 -8.07 0.18 4.72
N LEU A 62 -8.12 0.04 3.40
CA LEU A 62 -7.06 -0.52 2.57
C LEU A 62 -6.84 0.39 1.37
N LEU A 63 -5.60 0.80 1.16
CA LEU A 63 -5.16 1.51 -0.04
C LEU A 63 -4.37 0.56 -0.93
N ILE A 64 -4.74 0.50 -2.19
CA ILE A 64 -3.96 -0.16 -3.24
C ILE A 64 -3.74 0.86 -4.36
N CYS A 65 -2.49 1.12 -4.69
CA CYS A 65 -2.15 1.97 -5.83
C CYS A 65 -0.82 1.53 -6.44
N ARG A 66 -0.48 2.06 -7.62
CA ARG A 66 0.91 2.00 -8.06
C ARG A 66 1.74 2.83 -7.09
N LYS A 67 2.90 2.30 -6.70
CA LYS A 67 3.78 2.93 -5.73
C LYS A 67 4.22 4.33 -6.17
N ASP A 68 4.47 4.51 -7.48
CA ASP A 68 4.82 5.80 -8.11
C ASP A 68 3.65 6.80 -8.21
N SER A 69 2.44 6.35 -7.90
CA SER A 69 1.23 7.17 -7.90
C SER A 69 0.83 7.61 -6.49
N SER A 70 1.70 7.44 -5.49
CA SER A 70 1.39 7.75 -4.08
C SER A 70 0.99 9.22 -3.86
N GLN A 71 1.47 10.14 -4.69
CA GLN A 71 1.11 11.57 -4.63
C GLN A 71 -0.39 11.82 -4.88
N ARG A 72 -1.07 10.89 -5.57
CA ARG A 72 -2.50 10.99 -5.91
C ARG A 72 -3.43 10.59 -4.77
N VAL A 73 -2.91 10.14 -3.62
CA VAL A 73 -3.71 9.80 -2.43
C VAL A 73 -4.58 10.98 -1.98
N LYS A 74 -4.14 12.22 -2.21
CA LYS A 74 -4.95 13.43 -1.96
C LYS A 74 -6.28 13.41 -2.72
N GLU A 75 -6.32 12.88 -3.95
CA GLU A 75 -7.56 12.75 -4.72
C GLU A 75 -8.56 11.82 -4.03
N ILE A 76 -8.09 10.71 -3.43
CA ILE A 76 -8.94 9.79 -2.65
C ILE A 76 -9.47 10.49 -1.39
N VAL A 77 -8.62 11.22 -0.67
CA VAL A 77 -9.02 12.00 0.51
C VAL A 77 -10.14 12.99 0.16
N ASP A 78 -10.00 13.70 -0.96
CA ASP A 78 -11.03 14.65 -1.43
C ASP A 78 -12.33 13.93 -1.82
N GLN A 79 -12.25 12.75 -2.44
CA GLN A 79 -13.42 11.93 -2.78
C GLN A 79 -14.13 11.39 -1.52
N LEU A 80 -13.40 10.95 -0.51
CA LEU A 80 -13.96 10.50 0.77
C LEU A 80 -14.75 11.63 1.45
N LYS A 81 -14.20 12.86 1.46
CA LYS A 81 -14.91 14.05 1.96
C LYS A 81 -16.21 14.30 1.20
N ARG A 82 -16.18 14.27 -0.14
CA ARG A 82 -17.37 14.48 -1.00
C ARG A 82 -18.45 13.43 -0.76
N LYS A 83 -18.04 12.18 -0.54
CA LYS A 83 -18.95 11.05 -0.25
C LYS A 83 -19.43 11.01 1.20
N LYS A 84 -19.02 11.97 2.04
CA LYS A 84 -19.30 11.99 3.49
C LYS A 84 -18.80 10.73 4.22
N LEU A 85 -17.74 10.12 3.70
CA LEU A 85 -17.06 8.97 4.29
C LEU A 85 -15.95 9.44 5.25
N THR A 86 -16.28 10.38 6.13
CA THR A 86 -15.31 11.07 6.98
C THR A 86 -14.71 10.19 8.07
N ALA A 87 -15.33 9.04 8.36
CA ALA A 87 -14.79 8.05 9.28
C ALA A 87 -13.48 7.40 8.79
N PHE A 88 -13.15 7.54 7.51
CA PHE A 88 -11.97 6.93 6.86
C PHE A 88 -10.89 7.94 6.43
N LEU A 89 -10.93 9.18 6.95
CA LEU A 89 -10.00 10.27 6.59
C LEU A 89 -8.75 10.31 7.47
#